data_AF-A0A7S1TGM4-F1
#
_entry.id   AF-A0A7S1TGM4-F1
#
_cell.length_a   1.000
_cell.length_b   1.000
_cell.length_c   1.000
_cell.angle_alpha   90.00
_cell.angle_beta   90.00
_cell.angle_gamma   90.00
#
_symmetry.space_group_name_H-M   'P 1'
#
loop_
_entity.id
_entity.type
_entity.pdbx_description
1 polymer ?
#
loop_
_entity_poly.entity_id
_entity_poly.type
_entity_poly.pdbx_seq_one_letter_code
_entity_poly.pdbx_strand_id
1 'polypeptide(L)'
;VMIPLVKEFGVKITPADSEHSAIFQCLQGAPVGSLSKVILTASGGAFRDWDVKDLANVRLEDALKHPNWSMGAKITIDSATLMNKGLEVIEAHYLFEADYDDIEIVVHPQSIIHSMIEFKDTSVLAQLGWPDMRLPLLYAMSWPRRIEMPYRRLNLVELGQLTFRAPDNNKYPCMDLAYQAGRKGGSMTCVLNAANEAAVELFRQGQIHYLDIPRVIEGAMEAHKEDWVSFPTLDEIVQFDSLPPYE
;
A
#
# COMPACT_ATOMS: atom_id res chain seq x y z
N VAL A 1 -8.08 7.41 -15.13
CA VAL A 1 -7.16 8.01 -16.13
C VAL A 1 -6.12 7.03 -16.67
N MET A 2 -5.19 6.52 -15.85
CA MET A 2 -4.02 5.75 -16.34
C MET A 2 -4.35 4.40 -17.01
N ILE A 3 -5.12 3.51 -16.37
CA ILE A 3 -5.40 2.16 -16.90
C ILE A 3 -6.05 2.16 -18.29
N PRO A 4 -7.05 3.02 -18.59
CA PRO A 4 -7.56 3.17 -19.95
C PRO A 4 -6.48 3.54 -20.98
N LEU A 5 -5.59 4.48 -20.68
CA LEU A 5 -4.50 4.89 -21.59
C LEU A 5 -3.51 3.74 -21.81
N VAL A 6 -3.20 2.97 -20.76
CA VAL A 6 -2.34 1.78 -20.88
C VAL A 6 -2.92 0.79 -21.88
N LYS A 7 -4.24 0.54 -21.80
CA LYS A 7 -4.97 -0.34 -22.72
C LYS A 7 -5.02 0.26 -24.14
N GLU A 8 -5.27 1.56 -24.28
CA GLU A 8 -5.32 2.28 -25.56
C GLU A 8 -3.98 2.21 -26.31
N PHE A 9 -2.88 2.51 -25.64
CA PHE A 9 -1.54 2.54 -26.24
C PHE A 9 -0.85 1.17 -26.29
N GLY A 10 -1.48 0.12 -25.75
CA GLY A 10 -0.92 -1.23 -25.73
C GLY A 10 0.41 -1.34 -24.98
N VAL A 11 0.65 -0.44 -24.01
CA VAL A 11 1.87 -0.46 -23.19
C VAL A 11 1.70 -1.41 -22.01
N LYS A 12 2.82 -1.91 -21.47
CA LYS A 12 2.82 -2.78 -20.29
C LYS A 12 3.34 -2.01 -19.08
N ILE A 13 2.62 -2.07 -17.98
CA ILE A 13 3.09 -1.61 -16.67
C ILE A 13 3.75 -2.80 -15.97
N THR A 14 4.94 -2.56 -15.41
CA THR A 14 5.60 -3.52 -14.51
C THR A 14 5.69 -2.88 -13.12
N PRO A 15 5.10 -3.49 -12.09
CA PRO A 15 5.12 -2.92 -10.75
C PRO A 15 6.51 -3.02 -10.12
N ALA A 16 6.96 -1.90 -9.56
CA ALA A 16 8.23 -1.78 -8.85
C ALA A 16 8.09 -1.75 -7.33
N ASP A 17 6.88 -1.50 -6.81
CA ASP A 17 6.56 -1.70 -5.39
C ASP A 17 6.70 -3.19 -5.04
N SER A 18 7.24 -3.50 -3.86
CA SER A 18 7.63 -4.86 -3.48
C SER A 18 6.46 -5.83 -3.49
N GLU A 19 5.33 -5.41 -2.95
CA GLU A 19 4.11 -6.18 -2.79
C GLU A 19 3.47 -6.48 -4.15
N HIS A 20 3.29 -5.46 -4.99
CA HIS A 20 2.73 -5.64 -6.33
C HIS A 20 3.71 -6.37 -7.25
N SER A 21 5.02 -6.19 -7.09
CA SER A 21 6.02 -7.00 -7.80
C SER A 21 5.95 -8.47 -7.39
N ALA A 22 5.68 -8.76 -6.12
CA ALA A 22 5.47 -10.11 -5.61
C ALA A 22 4.20 -10.75 -6.21
N ILE A 23 3.08 -10.03 -6.21
CA ILE A 23 1.82 -10.44 -6.84
C ILE A 23 2.04 -10.71 -8.34
N PHE A 24 2.66 -9.75 -9.03
CA PHE A 24 2.97 -9.85 -10.45
C PHE A 24 3.83 -11.08 -10.76
N GLN A 25 4.86 -11.36 -9.95
CA GLN A 25 5.68 -12.56 -10.08
C GLN A 25 4.91 -13.86 -9.92
N CYS A 26 3.97 -13.91 -8.96
CA CYS A 26 3.15 -15.10 -8.72
C CYS A 26 2.12 -15.34 -9.84
N LEU A 27 1.68 -14.28 -10.52
CA LEU A 27 0.75 -14.37 -11.65
C LEU A 27 1.40 -14.84 -12.95
N GLN A 28 2.72 -14.94 -13.03
CA GLN A 28 3.39 -15.31 -14.28
C GLN A 28 3.09 -16.75 -14.68
N GLY A 29 2.37 -16.92 -15.80
CA GLY A 29 1.92 -18.21 -16.30
C GLY A 29 0.58 -18.67 -15.71
N ALA A 30 -0.05 -17.88 -14.84
CA ALA A 30 -1.38 -18.17 -14.32
C ALA A 30 -2.44 -18.03 -15.43
N PRO A 31 -3.47 -18.91 -15.47
CA PRO A 31 -4.61 -18.73 -16.36
C PRO A 31 -5.34 -17.41 -16.08
N VAL A 32 -5.81 -16.73 -17.12
CA VAL A 32 -6.61 -15.50 -16.98
C VAL A 32 -7.87 -15.81 -16.16
N GLY A 33 -8.18 -14.94 -15.18
CA GLY A 33 -9.33 -15.08 -14.30
C GLY A 33 -9.22 -16.21 -13.27
N SER A 34 -8.04 -16.78 -13.06
CA SER A 34 -7.80 -17.77 -12.00
C SER A 34 -7.56 -17.16 -10.61
N LEU A 35 -7.15 -15.89 -10.55
CA LEU A 35 -6.97 -15.14 -9.30
C LEU A 35 -8.30 -15.11 -8.53
N SER A 36 -8.25 -15.45 -7.24
CA SER A 36 -9.38 -15.39 -6.31
C SER A 36 -9.18 -14.37 -5.22
N LYS A 37 -7.95 -14.23 -4.69
CA LYS A 37 -7.65 -13.27 -3.62
C LYS A 37 -6.22 -12.77 -3.74
N VAL A 38 -6.00 -11.51 -3.37
CA VAL A 38 -4.68 -10.94 -3.09
C VAL A 38 -4.48 -10.91 -1.59
N ILE A 39 -3.35 -11.44 -1.10
CA ILE A 39 -2.96 -11.32 0.30
C ILE A 39 -1.76 -10.37 0.37
N LEU A 40 -2.05 -9.13 0.73
CA LEU A 40 -1.13 -8.01 0.74
C LEU A 40 -0.42 -7.94 2.09
N THR A 41 0.84 -8.35 2.13
CA THR A 41 1.58 -8.39 3.40
C THR A 41 2.06 -7.01 3.79
N ALA A 42 1.99 -6.67 5.08
CA ALA A 42 2.52 -5.43 5.64
C ALA A 42 3.56 -5.73 6.72
N SER A 43 4.57 -4.87 6.86
CA SER A 43 5.47 -4.97 8.01
C SER A 43 4.69 -4.75 9.33
N GLY A 44 3.71 -3.83 9.34
CA GLY A 44 3.01 -3.33 10.54
C GLY A 44 3.54 -1.98 11.03
N GLY A 45 4.60 -1.45 10.41
CA GLY A 45 5.16 -0.14 10.75
C GLY A 45 5.80 -0.08 12.14
N ALA A 46 6.10 1.14 12.59
CA ALA A 46 6.81 1.43 13.85
C ALA A 46 5.99 1.08 15.11
N PHE A 47 4.66 1.20 15.05
CA PHE A 47 3.78 1.09 16.22
C PHE A 47 3.09 -0.28 16.35
N ARG A 48 3.52 -1.28 15.56
CA ARG A 48 2.87 -2.60 15.53
C ARG A 48 2.75 -3.28 16.89
N ASP A 49 3.73 -3.06 17.77
CA ASP A 49 3.82 -3.69 19.09
C ASP A 49 3.51 -2.72 20.24
N TRP A 50 3.04 -1.50 19.94
CA TRP A 50 2.58 -0.53 20.95
C TRP A 50 1.12 -0.79 21.35
N ASP A 51 0.72 -0.42 22.56
CA ASP A 51 -0.69 -0.41 22.93
C ASP A 51 -1.42 0.76 22.24
N VAL A 52 -2.69 0.59 21.89
CA VAL A 52 -3.51 1.64 21.24
C VAL A 52 -3.54 2.94 22.06
N LYS A 53 -3.58 2.83 23.40
CA LYS A 53 -3.57 3.99 24.32
C LYS A 53 -2.31 4.85 24.21
N ASP A 54 -1.18 4.26 23.80
CA ASP A 54 0.11 4.95 23.74
C ASP A 54 0.24 5.79 22.47
N LEU A 55 -0.60 5.53 21.46
CA LEU A 55 -0.59 6.25 20.18
C LEU A 55 -0.92 7.74 20.32
N ALA A 56 -1.63 8.12 21.38
CA ALA A 56 -1.92 9.53 21.69
C ALA A 56 -0.67 10.35 22.01
N ASN A 57 0.43 9.68 22.40
CA ASN A 57 1.69 10.32 22.80
C ASN A 57 2.80 10.17 21.75
N VAL A 58 2.48 9.67 20.56
CA VAL A 58 3.45 9.46 19.48
C VAL A 58 4.12 10.78 19.09
N ARG A 59 5.44 10.75 19.01
CA ARG A 59 6.25 11.84 18.47
C ARG A 59 6.70 11.54 17.05
N LEU A 60 7.06 12.58 16.31
CA LEU A 60 7.61 12.44 14.96
C LEU A 60 8.84 11.50 14.93
N GLU A 61 9.74 11.64 15.90
CA GLU A 61 10.92 10.78 16.03
C GLU A 61 10.58 9.30 16.18
N ASP A 62 9.44 8.97 16.77
CA ASP A 62 8.99 7.59 16.93
C ASP A 62 8.42 7.05 15.62
N ALA A 63 7.65 7.87 14.90
CA ALA A 63 7.09 7.51 13.60
C ALA A 63 8.17 7.25 12.54
N LEU A 64 9.33 7.92 12.64
CA LEU A 64 10.44 7.78 11.71
C LEU A 64 11.32 6.52 11.93
N LYS A 65 11.03 5.69 12.94
CA LYS A 65 11.79 4.47 13.26
C LYS A 65 11.17 3.24 12.58
N HIS A 66 11.36 3.08 11.27
CA HIS A 66 10.89 1.88 10.57
C HIS A 66 11.78 0.65 10.90
N PRO A 67 11.21 -0.51 11.25
CA PRO A 67 11.99 -1.66 11.73
C PRO A 67 12.79 -2.41 10.66
N ASN A 68 12.29 -2.46 9.42
CA ASN A 68 12.85 -3.32 8.36
C ASN A 68 13.46 -2.60 7.15
N TRP A 69 13.16 -1.31 6.97
CA TRP A 69 13.39 -0.59 5.72
C TRP A 69 13.94 0.80 6.04
N SER A 70 14.87 1.27 5.21
CA SER A 70 15.36 2.66 5.25
C SER A 70 14.71 3.41 4.09
N MET A 71 13.77 4.32 4.39
CA MET A 71 12.94 4.99 3.39
C MET A 71 12.80 6.49 3.69
N GLY A 72 12.18 7.24 2.78
CA GLY A 72 11.87 8.65 3.00
C GLY A 72 10.88 8.88 4.15
N ALA A 73 10.84 10.10 4.70
CA ALA A 73 10.02 10.42 5.87
C ALA A 73 8.51 10.19 5.64
N LYS A 74 7.97 10.58 4.48
CA LYS A 74 6.54 10.44 4.14
C LYS A 74 6.10 8.98 4.17
N ILE A 75 6.75 8.12 3.37
CA ILE A 75 6.45 6.69 3.33
C ILE A 75 6.69 5.99 4.67
N THR A 76 7.66 6.48 5.46
CA THR A 76 7.90 5.94 6.80
C THR A 76 6.72 6.23 7.75
N ILE A 77 6.15 7.44 7.70
CA ILE A 77 4.95 7.82 8.47
C ILE A 77 3.71 7.08 7.95
N ASP A 78 3.54 6.97 6.63
CA ASP A 78 2.46 6.18 6.03
C ASP A 78 2.52 4.70 6.42
N SER A 79 3.72 4.13 6.55
CA SER A 79 3.91 2.77 7.06
C SER A 79 3.52 2.67 8.54
N ALA A 80 3.80 3.71 9.33
CA ALA A 80 3.42 3.77 10.74
C ALA A 80 1.90 3.84 10.93
N THR A 81 1.17 4.55 10.06
CA THR A 81 -0.31 4.66 10.05
C THR A 81 -1.00 3.51 9.31
N LEU A 82 -0.23 2.66 8.62
CA LEU A 82 -0.68 1.73 7.57
C LEU A 82 -1.47 2.39 6.43
N MET A 83 -1.42 3.72 6.28
CA MET A 83 -1.93 4.36 5.06
C MET A 83 -1.17 3.88 3.83
N ASN A 84 0.13 3.57 3.94
CA ASN A 84 0.91 3.00 2.84
C ASN A 84 0.20 1.75 2.29
N LYS A 85 -0.18 0.84 3.20
CA LYS A 85 -0.85 -0.40 2.84
C LYS A 85 -2.25 -0.14 2.27
N GLY A 86 -2.96 0.87 2.78
CA GLY A 86 -4.22 1.32 2.22
C GLY A 86 -4.10 1.82 0.77
N LEU A 87 -3.09 2.62 0.46
CA LEU A 87 -2.79 3.07 -0.90
C LEU A 87 -2.44 1.88 -1.81
N GLU A 88 -1.65 0.93 -1.30
CA GLU A 88 -1.29 -0.28 -2.04
C GLU A 88 -2.51 -1.18 -2.32
N VAL A 89 -3.54 -1.20 -1.47
CA VAL A 89 -4.82 -1.89 -1.75
C VAL A 89 -5.49 -1.29 -3.00
N ILE A 90 -5.57 0.04 -3.07
CA ILE A 90 -6.13 0.75 -4.23
C ILE A 90 -5.29 0.45 -5.47
N GLU A 91 -3.96 0.46 -5.36
CA GLU A 91 -3.08 0.11 -6.45
C GLU A 91 -3.25 -1.36 -6.92
N ALA A 92 -3.38 -2.31 -6.00
CA ALA A 92 -3.61 -3.72 -6.33
C ALA A 92 -4.93 -3.93 -7.09
N HIS A 93 -5.98 -3.20 -6.71
CA HIS A 93 -7.25 -3.19 -7.45
C HIS A 93 -7.03 -2.74 -8.90
N TYR A 94 -6.33 -1.62 -9.13
CA TYR A 94 -6.10 -1.10 -10.49
C TYR A 94 -5.13 -1.96 -11.32
N LEU A 95 -4.08 -2.51 -10.71
CA LEU A 95 -3.05 -3.28 -11.42
C LEU A 95 -3.49 -4.72 -11.75
N PHE A 96 -4.27 -5.35 -10.88
CA PHE A 96 -4.58 -6.78 -10.98
C PHE A 96 -6.07 -7.06 -11.16
N GLU A 97 -6.90 -6.02 -11.25
CA GLU A 97 -8.36 -6.13 -11.39
C GLU A 97 -8.99 -6.97 -10.27
N ALA A 98 -8.40 -6.91 -9.06
CA ALA A 98 -8.89 -7.58 -7.86
C ALA A 98 -9.97 -6.73 -7.17
N ASP A 99 -11.10 -7.33 -6.81
CA ASP A 99 -12.14 -6.64 -6.04
C ASP A 99 -11.64 -6.32 -4.63
N TYR A 100 -12.07 -5.18 -4.06
CA TYR A 100 -11.61 -4.76 -2.73
C TYR A 100 -11.89 -5.79 -1.63
N ASP A 101 -12.99 -6.53 -1.74
CA ASP A 101 -13.34 -7.58 -0.77
C ASP A 101 -12.45 -8.83 -0.90
N ASP A 102 -11.72 -8.94 -2.02
CA ASP A 102 -10.75 -10.00 -2.32
C ASP A 102 -9.29 -9.53 -2.12
N ILE A 103 -9.06 -8.38 -1.48
CA ILE A 103 -7.72 -7.91 -1.08
C ILE A 103 -7.64 -7.92 0.44
N GLU A 104 -6.82 -8.81 0.98
CA GLU A 104 -6.65 -9.02 2.43
C GLU A 104 -5.29 -8.49 2.90
N ILE A 105 -5.28 -7.58 3.88
CA ILE A 105 -4.03 -7.13 4.51
C ILE A 105 -3.63 -8.08 5.63
N VAL A 106 -2.38 -8.55 5.58
CA VAL A 106 -1.81 -9.42 6.62
C VAL A 106 -0.51 -8.82 7.16
N VAL A 107 -0.41 -8.66 8.48
CA VAL A 107 0.84 -8.22 9.10
C VAL A 107 1.83 -9.38 9.14
N HIS A 108 2.93 -9.24 8.38
CA HIS A 108 4.07 -10.14 8.33
C HIS A 108 5.34 -9.39 8.81
N PRO A 109 5.65 -9.45 10.12
CA PRO A 109 6.69 -8.61 10.72
C PRO A 109 8.08 -8.74 10.12
N GLN A 110 8.42 -9.92 9.58
CA GLN A 110 9.75 -10.22 9.04
C GLN A 110 9.96 -9.66 7.62
N SER A 111 8.90 -9.29 6.91
CA SER A 111 8.95 -8.79 5.52
C SER A 111 9.80 -9.68 4.59
N ILE A 112 9.64 -11.01 4.73
CA ILE A 112 10.29 -12.01 3.86
C ILE A 112 9.34 -12.47 2.76
N ILE A 113 8.09 -12.78 3.12
CA ILE A 113 7.01 -12.90 2.15
C ILE A 113 6.58 -11.48 1.80
N HIS A 114 6.77 -11.08 0.54
CA HIS A 114 6.47 -9.72 0.09
C HIS A 114 5.02 -9.55 -0.36
N SER A 115 4.34 -10.61 -0.78
CA SER A 115 2.87 -10.74 -0.88
C SER A 115 2.53 -12.14 -1.41
N MET A 116 1.25 -12.47 -1.42
CA MET A 116 0.74 -13.75 -1.90
C MET A 116 -0.51 -13.55 -2.76
N ILE A 117 -0.83 -14.55 -3.56
CA ILE A 117 -2.09 -14.67 -4.29
C ILE A 117 -2.73 -16.02 -3.98
N GLU A 118 -4.05 -16.04 -3.91
CA GLU A 118 -4.87 -17.25 -3.83
C GLU A 118 -5.58 -17.44 -5.17
N PHE A 119 -5.56 -18.66 -5.69
CA PHE A 119 -6.31 -19.05 -6.88
C PHE A 119 -7.66 -19.66 -6.52
N LYS A 120 -8.55 -19.74 -7.51
CA LYS A 120 -9.89 -20.34 -7.36
C LYS A 120 -9.89 -21.82 -6.97
N ASP A 121 -8.77 -22.51 -7.17
CA ASP A 121 -8.56 -23.89 -6.72
C ASP A 121 -8.00 -23.98 -5.29
N THR A 122 -7.97 -22.85 -4.57
CA THR A 122 -7.46 -22.67 -3.19
C THR A 122 -5.94 -22.74 -3.04
N SER A 123 -5.19 -22.90 -4.14
CA SER A 123 -3.73 -22.85 -4.10
C SER A 123 -3.24 -21.43 -3.82
N VAL A 124 -2.23 -21.30 -2.96
CA VAL A 124 -1.61 -20.01 -2.62
C VAL A 124 -0.18 -20.00 -3.14
N LEU A 125 0.19 -18.97 -3.90
CA LEU A 125 1.56 -18.69 -4.29
C LEU A 125 2.07 -17.43 -3.59
N ALA A 126 3.32 -17.48 -3.17
CA ALA A 126 3.99 -16.41 -2.43
C ALA A 126 5.34 -16.10 -3.09
N GLN A 127 5.70 -14.82 -3.16
CA GLN A 127 7.05 -14.42 -3.52
C GLN A 127 7.83 -14.08 -2.25
N LEU A 128 9.02 -14.68 -2.13
CA LEU A 128 9.90 -14.52 -0.99
C LEU A 128 11.22 -13.88 -1.39
N GLY A 129 11.75 -13.01 -0.53
CA GLY A 129 13.07 -12.41 -0.69
C GLY A 129 13.51 -11.69 0.57
N TRP A 130 14.77 -11.24 0.59
CA TRP A 130 15.17 -10.25 1.59
C TRP A 130 14.39 -8.94 1.37
N PRO A 131 14.13 -8.14 2.42
CA PRO A 131 13.52 -6.82 2.28
C PRO A 131 14.52 -5.87 1.60
N ASP A 132 14.55 -5.92 0.27
CA ASP A 132 15.52 -5.23 -0.58
C ASP A 132 14.87 -4.84 -1.91
N MET A 133 14.71 -3.53 -2.13
CA MET A 133 14.07 -2.96 -3.33
C MET A 133 14.82 -3.26 -4.62
N ARG A 134 16.08 -3.69 -4.57
CA ARG A 134 16.80 -4.15 -5.76
C ARG A 134 16.12 -5.36 -6.41
N LEU A 135 15.42 -6.19 -5.63
CA LEU A 135 14.71 -7.36 -6.14
C LEU A 135 13.51 -6.98 -7.04
N PRO A 136 12.51 -6.20 -6.59
CA PRO A 136 11.39 -5.81 -7.44
C PRO A 136 11.81 -4.89 -8.59
N LEU A 137 12.76 -3.97 -8.38
CA LEU A 137 13.29 -3.10 -9.44
C LEU A 137 13.98 -3.90 -10.56
N LEU A 138 14.82 -4.88 -10.19
CA LEU A 138 15.45 -5.75 -11.17
C LEU A 138 14.42 -6.53 -11.97
N TYR A 139 13.37 -7.04 -11.32
CA TYR A 139 12.35 -7.81 -12.01
C TYR A 139 11.52 -6.96 -12.96
N ALA A 140 11.12 -5.75 -12.55
CA ALA A 140 10.39 -4.81 -13.40
C ALA A 140 11.16 -4.50 -14.70
N MET A 141 12.49 -4.31 -14.61
CA MET A 141 13.34 -4.03 -15.78
C MET A 141 13.66 -5.26 -16.62
N SER A 142 13.78 -6.44 -16.02
CA SER A 142 14.25 -7.65 -16.70
C SER A 142 13.15 -8.57 -17.22
N TRP A 143 11.92 -8.41 -16.72
CA TRP A 143 10.77 -9.22 -17.11
C TRP A 143 10.60 -9.26 -18.64
N PRO A 144 10.33 -10.44 -19.24
CA PRO A 144 10.03 -11.73 -18.61
C PRO A 144 11.26 -12.58 -18.25
N ARG A 145 12.48 -12.04 -18.37
CA ARG A 145 13.72 -12.74 -18.05
C ARG A 145 14.09 -12.54 -16.58
N ARG A 146 15.00 -13.37 -16.08
CA ARG A 146 15.68 -13.18 -14.80
C ARG A 146 17.17 -13.07 -15.03
N ILE A 147 17.82 -12.22 -14.26
CA ILE A 147 19.25 -11.91 -14.36
C ILE A 147 19.95 -12.44 -13.11
N GLU A 148 21.08 -13.11 -13.29
CA GLU A 148 21.92 -13.55 -12.17
C GLU A 148 22.58 -12.34 -11.50
N MET A 149 22.47 -12.26 -10.17
CA MET A 149 23.06 -11.17 -9.38
C MET A 149 23.84 -11.73 -8.20
N PRO A 150 24.95 -11.09 -7.79
CA PRO A 150 25.79 -11.53 -6.68
C PRO A 150 25.22 -11.14 -5.30
N TYR A 151 23.90 -11.21 -5.13
CA TYR A 151 23.22 -10.84 -3.90
C TYR A 151 23.14 -12.00 -2.91
N ARG A 152 22.98 -11.67 -1.62
CA ARG A 152 22.81 -12.66 -0.55
C ARG A 152 21.59 -13.55 -0.87
N ARG A 153 21.80 -14.87 -0.89
CA ARG A 153 20.71 -15.84 -1.06
C ARG A 153 19.88 -15.95 0.22
N LEU A 154 18.58 -16.18 0.08
CA LEU A 154 17.68 -16.43 1.20
C LEU A 154 17.99 -17.80 1.80
N ASN A 155 18.02 -17.89 3.14
CA ASN A 155 18.19 -19.16 3.86
C ASN A 155 17.07 -19.29 4.90
N LEU A 156 16.10 -20.17 4.63
CA LEU A 156 14.93 -20.36 5.50
C LEU A 156 15.31 -20.97 6.87
N VAL A 157 16.35 -21.81 6.91
CA VAL A 157 16.83 -22.40 8.17
C VAL A 157 17.48 -21.32 9.05
N GLU A 158 18.18 -20.36 8.46
CA GLU A 158 18.75 -19.21 9.18
C GLU A 158 17.66 -18.25 9.68
N LEU A 159 16.60 -18.03 8.88
CA LEU A 159 15.47 -17.17 9.26
C LEU A 159 14.67 -17.74 10.43
N GLY A 160 14.50 -19.06 10.48
CA GLY A 160 13.78 -19.76 11.54
C GLY A 160 12.26 -19.66 11.42
N GLN A 161 11.68 -18.49 11.70
CA GLN A 161 10.22 -18.31 11.80
C GLN A 161 9.68 -17.20 10.91
N LEU A 162 8.50 -17.44 10.34
CA LEU A 162 7.68 -16.47 9.65
C LEU A 162 6.33 -16.41 10.37
N THR A 163 5.91 -15.23 10.79
CA THR A 163 4.67 -15.04 11.55
C THR A 163 3.70 -14.17 10.78
N PHE A 164 2.41 -14.43 10.96
CA PHE A 164 1.31 -13.70 10.34
C PHE A 164 0.26 -13.36 11.39
N ARG A 165 -0.30 -12.15 11.32
CA ARG A 165 -1.43 -11.72 12.16
C ARG A 165 -2.30 -10.72 11.41
N ALA A 166 -3.57 -10.63 11.81
CA ALA A 166 -4.45 -9.58 11.31
C ALA A 166 -3.95 -8.18 11.75
N PRO A 167 -4.15 -7.13 10.93
CA PRO A 167 -3.98 -5.76 11.39
C PRO A 167 -5.00 -5.42 12.49
N ASP A 168 -4.64 -4.46 13.35
CA ASP A 168 -5.53 -3.95 14.41
C ASP A 168 -6.24 -2.69 13.91
N ASN A 169 -7.53 -2.77 13.61
CA ASN A 169 -8.30 -1.65 13.06
C ASN A 169 -8.36 -0.45 14.03
N ASN A 170 -8.29 -0.69 15.35
CA ASN A 170 -8.27 0.41 16.33
C ASN A 170 -6.95 1.19 16.28
N LYS A 171 -5.87 0.54 15.82
CA LYS A 171 -4.54 1.13 15.66
C LYS A 171 -4.38 1.82 14.30
N TYR A 172 -5.07 1.33 13.28
CA TYR A 172 -4.85 1.72 11.88
C TYR A 172 -6.13 2.15 11.15
N PRO A 173 -6.81 3.22 11.61
CA PRO A 173 -8.04 3.71 10.97
C PRO A 173 -7.84 4.14 9.51
N CYS A 174 -6.63 4.56 9.13
CA CYS A 174 -6.30 4.91 7.73
C CYS A 174 -6.55 3.76 6.74
N MET A 175 -6.45 2.51 7.19
CA MET A 175 -6.75 1.34 6.36
C MET A 175 -8.21 1.36 5.92
N ASP A 176 -9.14 1.54 6.87
CA ASP A 176 -10.56 1.58 6.58
C ASP A 176 -10.92 2.74 5.65
N LEU A 177 -10.31 3.90 5.83
CA LEU A 177 -10.46 5.07 4.94
C LEU A 177 -10.04 4.75 3.50
N ALA A 178 -8.92 4.03 3.32
CA ALA A 178 -8.46 3.64 2.00
C ALA A 178 -9.41 2.65 1.30
N TYR A 179 -9.94 1.65 2.02
CA TYR A 179 -10.97 0.75 1.47
C TYR A 179 -12.25 1.52 1.10
N GLN A 180 -12.68 2.47 1.93
CA GLN A 180 -13.86 3.30 1.65
C GLN A 180 -13.66 4.16 0.40
N ALA A 181 -12.53 4.86 0.30
CA ALA A 181 -12.18 5.67 -0.86
C ALA A 181 -12.06 4.82 -2.13
N GLY A 182 -11.41 3.66 -2.02
CA GLY A 182 -11.25 2.70 -3.10
C GLY A 182 -12.59 2.21 -3.64
N ARG A 183 -13.48 1.74 -2.76
CA ARG A 183 -14.84 1.29 -3.14
C ARG A 183 -15.68 2.41 -3.74
N LYS A 184 -15.52 3.66 -3.25
CA LYS A 184 -16.20 4.83 -3.82
C LYS A 184 -15.67 5.18 -5.21
N GLY A 185 -14.36 5.00 -5.44
CA GLY A 185 -13.68 5.28 -6.70
C GLY A 185 -13.81 6.73 -7.16
N GLY A 186 -13.63 6.95 -8.47
CA GLY A 186 -13.69 8.29 -9.06
C GLY A 186 -12.63 9.23 -8.48
N SER A 187 -13.01 10.46 -8.16
CA SER A 187 -12.11 11.44 -7.56
C SER A 187 -11.81 11.21 -6.06
N MET A 188 -12.50 10.29 -5.39
CA MET A 188 -12.33 10.07 -3.94
C MET A 188 -10.94 9.55 -3.56
N THR A 189 -10.33 8.69 -4.39
CA THR A 189 -8.97 8.17 -4.12
C THR A 189 -7.89 9.24 -4.29
N CYS A 190 -8.14 10.25 -5.14
CA CYS A 190 -7.27 11.42 -5.27
C CYS A 190 -7.33 12.28 -4.01
N VAL A 191 -8.54 12.58 -3.51
CA VAL A 191 -8.71 13.35 -2.27
C VAL A 191 -8.13 12.64 -1.05
N LEU A 192 -8.30 11.31 -0.94
CA LEU A 192 -7.63 10.51 0.08
C LEU A 192 -6.10 10.73 0.06
N ASN A 193 -5.48 10.62 -1.12
CA ASN A 193 -4.03 10.78 -1.26
C ASN A 193 -3.58 12.22 -0.91
N ALA A 194 -4.23 13.22 -1.49
CA ALA A 194 -3.90 14.63 -1.27
C ALA A 194 -4.04 15.03 0.21
N ALA A 195 -5.14 14.61 0.85
CA ALA A 195 -5.36 14.84 2.27
C ALA A 195 -4.32 14.13 3.14
N ASN A 196 -3.94 12.89 2.79
CA ASN A 196 -2.88 12.18 3.49
C ASN A 196 -1.52 12.89 3.38
N GLU A 197 -1.14 13.35 2.19
CA GLU A 197 0.11 14.09 1.98
C GLU A 197 0.17 15.35 2.85
N ALA A 198 -0.90 16.15 2.87
CA ALA A 198 -0.98 17.34 3.70
C ALA A 198 -0.99 17.01 5.20
N ALA A 199 -1.73 15.99 5.62
CA ALA A 199 -1.80 15.58 7.02
C ALA A 199 -0.45 15.09 7.55
N VAL A 200 0.27 14.28 6.75
CA VAL A 200 1.63 13.84 7.09
C VAL A 200 2.57 15.04 7.20
N GLU A 201 2.47 16.02 6.29
CA GLU A 201 3.31 17.21 6.36
C GLU A 201 3.00 18.08 7.60
N LEU A 202 1.72 18.27 7.96
CA LEU A 202 1.35 18.95 9.20
C LEU A 202 1.89 18.21 10.44
N PHE A 203 1.83 16.88 10.46
CA PHE A 203 2.40 16.08 11.55
C PHE A 203 3.92 16.24 11.63
N ARG A 204 4.62 16.25 10.48
CA ARG A 204 6.07 16.49 10.39
C ARG A 204 6.47 17.87 10.90
N GLN A 205 5.61 18.88 10.69
CA GLN A 205 5.83 20.24 11.17
C GLN A 205 5.38 20.43 12.63
N GLY A 206 4.86 19.39 13.28
CA GLY A 206 4.38 19.45 14.67
C GLY A 206 3.08 20.25 14.84
N GLN A 207 2.32 20.47 13.76
CA GLN A 207 1.07 21.23 13.78
C GLN A 207 -0.13 20.38 14.22
N ILE A 208 -0.09 19.07 13.99
CA ILE A 208 -1.11 18.10 14.41
C ILE A 208 -0.45 16.89 15.10
N HIS A 209 -1.25 16.11 15.84
CA HIS A 209 -0.78 14.86 16.45
C HIS A 209 -0.98 13.65 15.52
N TYR A 210 -0.35 12.53 15.85
CA TYR A 210 -0.42 11.30 15.07
C TYR A 210 -1.87 10.84 14.81
N LEU A 211 -2.72 10.89 15.85
CA LEU A 211 -4.13 10.48 15.75
C LEU A 211 -5.02 11.50 15.04
N ASP A 212 -4.50 12.68 14.69
CA ASP A 212 -5.23 13.66 13.89
C ASP A 212 -5.11 13.37 12.39
N ILE A 213 -4.06 12.66 11.95
CA ILE A 213 -3.88 12.26 10.54
C ILE A 213 -5.14 11.60 9.94
N PRO A 214 -5.69 10.50 10.53
CA PRO A 214 -6.90 9.89 9.99
C PRO A 214 -8.12 10.84 10.04
N ARG A 215 -8.20 11.74 11.02
CA ARG A 215 -9.34 12.68 11.14
C ARG A 215 -9.33 13.73 10.04
N VAL A 216 -8.16 14.23 9.69
CA VAL A 216 -7.99 15.17 8.57
C VAL A 216 -8.40 14.51 7.26
N ILE A 217 -7.93 13.28 7.04
CA ILE A 217 -8.24 12.51 5.84
C ILE A 217 -9.75 12.23 5.75
N GLU A 218 -10.36 11.77 6.84
CA GLU A 218 -11.81 11.54 6.92
C GLU A 218 -12.61 12.82 6.64
N GLY A 219 -12.20 13.95 7.23
CA GLY A 219 -12.86 15.24 7.01
C GLY A 219 -12.81 15.70 5.56
N ALA A 220 -11.65 15.58 4.90
CA ALA A 220 -11.50 15.91 3.48
C ALA A 220 -12.34 14.99 2.57
N MET A 221 -12.37 13.68 2.86
CA MET A 221 -13.21 12.73 2.14
C MET A 221 -14.71 13.02 2.32
N GLU A 222 -15.13 13.44 3.52
CA GLU A 222 -16.52 13.80 3.81
C GLU A 222 -16.93 15.06 3.04
N ALA A 223 -16.11 16.11 3.09
CA ALA A 223 -16.36 17.37 2.39
C ALA A 223 -16.47 17.16 0.88
N HIS A 224 -15.66 16.27 0.31
CA HIS A 224 -15.64 15.98 -1.13
C HIS A 224 -16.82 15.15 -1.64
N LYS A 225 -17.73 14.68 -0.77
CA LYS A 225 -18.86 13.86 -1.23
C LYS A 225 -19.79 14.58 -2.20
N GLU A 226 -19.98 15.89 -2.01
CA GLU A 226 -20.85 16.71 -2.87
C GLU A 226 -20.20 17.04 -4.23
N ASP A 227 -18.87 17.14 -4.27
CA ASP A 227 -18.07 17.41 -5.48
C ASP A 227 -17.53 16.13 -6.14
N TRP A 228 -18.02 14.96 -5.73
CA TRP A 228 -17.52 13.68 -6.21
C TRP A 228 -17.78 13.49 -7.71
N VAL A 229 -16.71 13.13 -8.44
CA VAL A 229 -16.73 12.88 -9.88
C VAL A 229 -16.41 11.41 -10.12
N SER A 230 -17.31 10.67 -10.79
CA SER A 230 -17.15 9.24 -11.05
C SER A 230 -16.01 8.91 -12.03
N PHE A 231 -15.79 9.76 -13.03
CA PHE A 231 -14.78 9.55 -14.07
C PHE A 231 -13.99 10.85 -14.28
N PRO A 232 -13.14 11.23 -13.32
CA PRO A 232 -12.43 12.50 -13.42
C PRO A 232 -11.40 12.46 -14.55
N THR A 233 -11.28 13.59 -15.23
CA THR A 233 -10.21 13.90 -16.17
C THR A 233 -8.89 14.14 -15.42
N LEU A 234 -7.78 14.20 -16.14
CA LEU A 234 -6.49 14.53 -15.53
C LEU A 234 -6.49 15.94 -14.90
N ASP A 235 -7.11 16.91 -15.58
CA ASP A 235 -7.19 18.29 -15.09
C ASP A 235 -8.01 18.38 -13.80
N GLU A 236 -9.13 17.66 -13.71
CA GLU A 236 -9.92 17.56 -12.46
C GLU A 236 -9.12 16.88 -11.34
N ILE A 237 -8.36 15.82 -11.62
CA ILE A 237 -7.48 15.19 -10.62
C ILE A 237 -6.45 16.19 -10.11
N VAL A 238 -5.77 16.92 -10.99
CA VAL A 238 -4.78 17.94 -10.59
C VAL A 238 -5.43 19.06 -9.79
N GLN A 239 -6.66 19.47 -10.16
CA GLN A 239 -7.41 20.46 -9.41
C GLN A 239 -7.72 19.97 -7.99
N PHE A 240 -8.30 18.77 -7.83
CA PHE A 240 -8.63 18.20 -6.53
C PHE A 240 -7.39 17.97 -5.65
N ASP A 241 -6.27 17.55 -6.24
CA ASP A 241 -4.99 17.36 -5.54
C ASP A 241 -4.42 18.69 -4.99
N SER A 242 -4.70 19.80 -5.67
CA SER A 242 -4.23 21.14 -5.27
C SER A 242 -5.08 21.82 -4.20
N LEU A 243 -6.27 21.29 -3.89
CA LEU A 243 -7.15 21.90 -2.89
C LEU A 243 -6.59 21.66 -1.47
N PRO A 244 -6.61 22.68 -0.60
CA PRO A 244 -6.24 22.49 0.78
C PRO A 244 -7.25 21.55 1.45
N PRO A 245 -6.83 20.49 2.16
CA PRO A 245 -7.74 19.51 2.75
C PRO A 245 -8.46 20.00 4.02
N TYR A 246 -8.44 21.31 4.28
CA TYR A 246 -8.94 21.94 5.51
C TYR A 246 -9.99 23.04 5.28
N GLU A 247 -10.44 23.27 4.03
CA GLU A 247 -11.54 24.21 3.72
C GLU A 247 -12.85 23.49 3.42
#